data_AF-A0A496RJF2-F1
#
_entry.id   AF-A0A496RJF2-F1
#
_cell.length_a   1.000
_cell.length_b   1.000
_cell.length_c   1.000
_cell.angle_alpha   90.00
_cell.angle_beta   90.00
_cell.angle_gamma   90.00
#
_symmetry.space_group_name_H-M   'P 1'
#
loop_
_entity.id
_entity.type
_entity.pdbx_description
1 polymer ?
#
loop_
_entity_poly.entity_id
_entity_poly.type
_entity_poly.pdbx_seq_one_letter_code
_entity_poly.pdbx_strand_id
1 'polypeptide(L)' 'MKAISLFSGGFDSILATKIIKEMGIEVEAIHFWSLFSPATYQSTVKKLSFFT' A
#
# COMPACT_ATOMS: atom_id res chain seq x y z
N MET A 1 -15.63 0.81 -16.54
CA MET A 1 -14.19 1.12 -16.69
C MET A 1 -13.48 0.65 -15.43
N LYS A 2 -12.34 -0.04 -15.55
CA LYS A 2 -11.58 -0.55 -14.41
C LYS A 2 -10.14 -0.04 -14.48
N ALA A 3 -9.59 0.37 -13.33
CA ALA A 3 -8.25 0.91 -13.21
C ALA A 3 -7.46 0.18 -12.12
N ILE A 4 -6.14 0.16 -12.29
CA ILE A 4 -5.21 -0.35 -11.28
C ILE A 4 -4.48 0.85 -10.68
N SER A 5 -4.43 0.92 -9.35
CA SER A 5 -3.67 1.94 -8.63
C SER A 5 -2.46 1.32 -7.93
N LEU A 6 -1.28 1.88 -8.16
CA LEU A 6 -0.09 1.54 -7.40
C LEU A 6 -0.10 2.32 -6.08
N PHE A 7 -0.31 1.60 -4.99
CA PHE A 7 -0.55 2.15 -3.67
C PHE A 7 0.73 2.04 -2.83
N SER A 8 1.42 3.16 -2.63
CA SER A 8 2.65 3.22 -1.83
C SER A 8 2.41 3.47 -0.35
N GLY A 9 1.18 3.88 0.01
CA GLY A 9 0.84 4.36 1.36
C GLY A 9 1.17 5.85 1.58
N GLY A 10 1.77 6.53 0.60
CA GLY A 10 1.95 7.98 0.61
C GLY A 10 0.66 8.73 0.22
N PHE A 11 0.55 9.98 0.67
CA PHE A 11 -0.62 10.83 0.44
C PHE A 11 -1.02 10.94 -1.03
N ASP A 12 -0.05 11.12 -1.93
CA ASP A 12 -0.31 11.30 -3.36
C ASP A 12 -1.00 10.07 -3.97
N SER A 13 -0.50 8.87 -3.66
CA SER A 13 -1.09 7.62 -4.17
C SER A 13 -2.52 7.40 -3.64
N ILE A 14 -2.77 7.80 -2.40
CA ILE A 14 -4.09 7.72 -1.76
C ILE A 14 -5.06 8.71 -2.43
N LEU A 15 -4.62 9.96 -2.61
CA LEU A 15 -5.44 11.02 -3.19
C LEU A 15 -5.78 10.71 -4.65
N ALA A 16 -4.80 10.29 -5.45
CA ALA A 16 -5.03 9.89 -6.84
C ALA A 16 -6.04 8.75 -6.93
N THR A 17 -5.89 7.71 -6.09
CA THR A 17 -6.85 6.60 -6.01
C THR A 17 -8.25 7.08 -5.65
N LYS A 18 -8.37 7.99 -4.68
CA LYS A 18 -9.66 8.53 -4.21
C LYS A 18 -10.37 9.32 -5.30
N ILE A 19 -9.66 10.21 -6.00
CA ILE A 19 -10.21 11.00 -7.11
C ILE A 19 -10.77 10.09 -8.20
N ILE A 20 -10.02 9.08 -8.63
CA ILE A 20 -10.48 8.14 -9.67
C ILE A 20 -11.71 7.33 -9.21
N LYS A 21 -11.74 6.89 -7.95
CA LYS A 21 -12.91 6.22 -7.38
C LYS A 21 -14.15 7.12 -7.35
N GLU A 22 -14.00 8.41 -7.03
CA GLU A 22 -15.10 9.37 -7.00
C GLU A 22 -15.68 9.68 -8.38
N MET A 23 -14.91 9.44 -9.45
CA MET A 23 -15.41 9.48 -10.83
C MET A 23 -16.26 8.26 -11.22
N GLY A 24 -16.52 7.33 -10.30
CA GLY A 24 -17.30 6.12 -10.55
C GLY A 24 -16.52 5.00 -11.26
N ILE A 25 -15.19 5.10 -11.29
CA ILE A 25 -14.32 4.07 -11.86
C ILE A 25 -14.01 3.02 -10.78
N GLU A 26 -14.13 1.74 -11.14
CA GLU A 26 -13.69 0.65 -10.26
C GLU A 26 -12.15 0.64 -10.19
N VAL A 27 -11.61 0.74 -8.98
CA VAL A 27 -10.15 0.78 -8.77
C VAL A 27 -9.70 -0.39 -7.91
N GLU A 28 -8.76 -1.14 -8.43
CA GLU A 28 -8.03 -2.19 -7.70
C GLU A 28 -6.65 -1.66 -7.29
N ALA A 29 -6.39 -1.59 -5.99
CA ALA A 29 -5.16 -1.02 -5.45
C ALA A 29 -4.15 -2.12 -5.13
N ILE A 30 -2.93 -2.00 -5.67
CA ILE A 30 -1.83 -2.94 -5.46
C ILE A 30 -0.73 -2.24 -4.65
N HIS A 31 -0.39 -2.81 -3.51
CA HIS A 31 0.73 -2.36 -2.68
C HIS A 31 1.85 -3.41 -2.72
N PHE A 32 3.00 -3.03 -3.25
CA PHE A 32 4.19 -3.89 -3.24
C PHE A 32 4.88 -3.85 -1.88
N TRP A 33 5.16 -5.03 -1.34
CA TRP A 33 5.92 -5.17 -0.10
C TRP A 33 7.40 -5.25 -0.47
N SER A 34 8.22 -4.36 0.08
CA SER A 34 9.67 -4.37 -0.11
C SER A 34 10.39 -4.21 1.24
N LEU A 35 11.70 -4.46 1.25
CA LEU A 35 12.56 -4.19 2.42
C LEU A 35 12.60 -2.70 2.81
N PHE A 36 12.25 -1.81 1.88
CA PHE A 36 12.18 -0.37 2.11
C PHE A 36 10.80 0.09 2.58
N SER A 37 9.80 -0.81 2.63
CA SER A 37 8.47 -0.47 3.11
C SER A 37 8.49 -0.43 4.65
N PRO A 38 8.08 0.69 5.29
CA PRO A 38 8.12 0.82 6.76
C PRO A 38 7.38 -0.28 7.53
N ALA A 39 6.31 -0.83 6.93
CA ALA A 39 5.53 -1.93 7.48
C ALA A 39 6.30 -3.27 7.54
N THR A 40 7.32 -3.45 6.70
CA THR A 40 8.17 -4.66 6.66
C THR A 40 9.18 -4.69 7.81
N TYR A 41 9.62 -3.52 8.30
CA TYR A 41 10.54 -3.43 9.44
C TYR A 41 9.89 -3.96 10.73
N GLN A 42 8.67 -3.53 11.03
CA GLN A 42 8.00 -3.92 12.28
C GLN A 42 7.68 -5.41 12.34
N SER A 43 7.31 -6.03 11.22
CA SER A 43 7.02 -7.47 11.16
C SER A 43 8.28 -8.32 11.30
N THR A 44 9.43 -7.86 10.81
CA THR A 44 10.71 -8.57 10.93
C THR A 44 11.28 -8.50 12.35
N VAL A 45 11.27 -7.32 12.99
CA VAL A 45 11.75 -7.14 14.37
C VAL A 45 10.89 -7.95 15.36
N LYS A 46 9.57 -7.95 15.18
CA LYS A 46 8.64 -8.67 16.06
C LYS A 46 8.79 -10.20 15.95
N LYS A 47 9.23 -10.69 14.79
CA LYS A 47 9.55 -12.12 14.60
C LYS A 47 10.87 -12.46 15.26
N LEU A 48 11.89 -11.60 15.16
CA LEU A 48 13.20 -11.82 15.78
C LEU A 48 13.14 -11.81 17.32
N SER A 49 12.34 -10.93 17.91
CA SER A 49 12.14 -10.85 19.37
C SER A 49 11.36 -12.03 19.96
N PHE A 50 10.76 -12.89 19.13
CA PHE A 50 10.06 -14.09 19.58
C PHE A 50 10.98 -15.33 19.59
N PHE A 51 12.15 -15.23 18.94
CA PHE A 51 13.17 -16.29 18.85
C PHE A 51 14.42 -16.01 19.72
N THR A 52 14.46 -14.90 20.45
CA THR A 52 15.48 -14.59 21.47
C THR A 52 14.84 -14.58 22.84
#